data_AF-A0A3S0A8M0-F1
#
_entry.id   AF-A0A3S0A8M0-F1
#
_cell.length_a   1.000
_cell.length_b   1.000
_cell.length_c   1.000
_cell.angle_alpha   90.00
_cell.angle_beta   90.00
_cell.angle_gamma   90.00
#
_symmetry.space_group_name_H-M   'P 1'
#
loop_
_entity.id
_entity.type
_entity.pdbx_description
1 polymer ?
#
loop_
_entity_poly.entity_id
_entity_poly.type
_entity_poly.pdbx_seq_one_letter_code
_entity_poly.pdbx_strand_id
1 'polypeptide(L)'
;MPVSAAPGKVAATATRLAERTEAFPEVEDVEKRENNPFTDGDWRMLSYAWSGFALRILLVLGTIFSVYQYMQAREEKRIERTLELVELWDQPEYQAAQRSLKRRLTELNARFSADLGRSTTPKELAIFQERIGIEAMKAEGGTMSSDEFLESFDRIVYFLNRVSFCVDGGLCSKDVAEAYFRDFAQSFWGYFAGHIRQERRRGSPNLAKPLEDYVSAAR
;
A
#
# COMPACT_ATOMS: atom_id res chain seq x y z
N MET A 1 -43.54 -6.52 82.45
CA MET A 1 -44.81 -6.84 83.13
C MET A 1 -45.30 -5.57 83.81
N PRO A 2 -46.61 -5.25 83.93
CA PRO A 2 -47.83 -5.81 83.32
C PRO A 2 -48.68 -4.67 82.61
N VAL A 3 -49.46 -4.97 81.56
CA VAL A 3 -50.92 -5.22 81.53
C VAL A 3 -51.82 -3.98 81.39
N SER A 4 -52.79 -4.12 80.47
CA SER A 4 -54.12 -3.47 80.40
C SER A 4 -54.20 -2.00 79.98
N ALA A 5 -55.22 -1.54 79.27
CA ALA A 5 -56.44 -2.17 78.74
C ALA A 5 -57.01 -1.26 77.65
N ALA A 6 -57.72 -1.87 76.70
CA ALA A 6 -58.54 -1.17 75.72
C ALA A 6 -59.70 -0.39 76.37
N PRO A 7 -60.31 0.53 75.61
CA PRO A 7 -61.75 0.66 75.67
C PRO A 7 -62.38 0.51 74.29
N GLY A 8 -63.37 -0.39 74.19
CA GLY A 8 -64.42 -0.25 73.21
C GLY A 8 -65.44 0.78 73.68
N LYS A 9 -66.01 1.55 72.75
CA LYS A 9 -67.46 1.62 72.45
C LYS A 9 -67.80 2.84 71.57
N VAL A 10 -68.47 2.51 70.46
CA VAL A 10 -69.71 3.13 69.94
C VAL A 10 -69.68 4.61 69.53
N ALA A 11 -69.90 4.85 68.23
CA ALA A 11 -70.80 5.90 67.71
C ALA A 11 -70.87 5.72 66.18
N ALA A 12 -72.03 5.29 65.66
CA ALA A 12 -73.09 6.18 65.18
C ALA A 12 -73.04 6.27 63.65
N THR A 13 -73.88 5.45 63.03
CA THR A 13 -74.34 5.55 61.65
C THR A 13 -74.85 6.96 61.38
N ALA A 14 -74.14 7.69 60.52
CA ALA A 14 -74.65 8.88 59.86
C ALA A 14 -74.58 8.64 58.35
N THR A 15 -75.69 8.17 57.80
CA THR A 15 -75.94 8.00 56.38
C THR A 15 -75.81 9.37 55.71
N ARG A 16 -74.69 9.62 55.03
CA ARG A 16 -74.51 10.79 54.15
C ARG A 16 -75.02 10.46 52.76
N LEU A 17 -75.88 11.35 52.28
CA LEU A 17 -76.37 11.45 50.90
C LEU A 17 -75.23 11.32 49.89
N ALA A 18 -75.45 10.51 48.86
CA ALA A 18 -74.58 10.36 47.72
C ALA A 18 -74.58 11.65 46.89
N GLU A 19 -73.52 12.43 47.03
CA GLU A 19 -73.20 13.51 46.11
C GLU A 19 -72.49 12.90 44.89
N ARG A 20 -73.20 12.93 43.76
CA ARG A 20 -72.76 12.41 42.47
C ARG A 20 -71.84 13.45 41.84
N THR A 21 -70.54 13.35 42.12
CA THR A 21 -69.50 14.06 41.37
C THR A 21 -69.05 13.13 40.25
N GLU A 22 -69.45 13.42 39.01
CA GLU A 22 -68.91 12.75 37.82
C GLU A 22 -67.42 13.11 37.69
N ALA A 23 -66.56 12.24 38.19
CA ALA A 23 -65.13 12.27 37.87
C ALA A 23 -64.94 11.74 36.45
N PHE A 24 -64.25 12.52 35.63
CA PHE A 24 -63.82 12.19 34.27
C PHE A 24 -63.14 10.81 34.22
N PRO A 25 -63.31 10.02 33.15
CA PRO A 25 -62.63 8.74 33.04
C PRO A 25 -61.12 9.00 33.03
N GLU A 26 -60.44 8.31 33.95
CA GLU A 26 -59.00 8.16 34.00
C GLU A 26 -58.55 7.65 32.62
N VAL A 27 -57.87 8.50 31.85
CA VAL A 27 -57.29 8.11 30.57
C VAL A 27 -56.14 7.21 30.96
N GLU A 28 -56.34 5.89 30.89
CA GLU A 28 -55.24 4.94 30.90
C GLU A 28 -54.25 5.41 29.85
N ASP A 29 -53.02 5.74 30.26
CA ASP A 29 -51.89 5.88 29.38
C ASP A 29 -51.67 4.51 28.71
N VAL A 30 -52.43 4.24 27.66
CA VAL A 30 -52.12 3.19 26.70
C VAL A 30 -50.88 3.68 25.99
N GLU A 31 -49.73 3.42 26.61
CA GLU A 31 -48.42 3.41 26.00
C GLU A 31 -48.61 2.66 24.68
N LYS A 32 -48.65 3.40 23.57
CA LYS A 32 -48.73 2.80 22.24
C LYS A 32 -47.46 1.96 22.13
N ARG A 33 -47.56 0.65 22.38
CA ARG A 33 -46.55 -0.32 21.98
C ARG A 33 -46.41 -0.16 20.48
N GLU A 34 -45.42 0.61 20.06
CA GLU A 34 -45.05 0.70 18.66
C GLU A 34 -44.74 -0.73 18.21
N ASN A 35 -45.56 -1.24 17.29
CA ASN A 35 -45.39 -2.57 16.70
C ASN A 35 -44.05 -2.60 15.95
N ASN A 36 -42.99 -2.94 16.65
CA ASN A 36 -41.66 -3.13 16.08
C ASN A 36 -41.51 -4.60 15.66
N PRO A 37 -41.26 -4.89 14.38
CA PRO A 37 -41.11 -6.26 13.88
C PRO A 37 -39.94 -7.04 14.51
N PHE A 38 -39.04 -6.36 15.23
CA PHE A 38 -37.91 -6.96 15.94
C PHE A 38 -38.19 -7.27 17.42
N THR A 39 -39.33 -6.86 17.98
CA THR A 39 -39.72 -7.10 19.38
C THR A 39 -41.17 -7.56 19.53
N ASP A 40 -41.82 -7.98 18.44
CA ASP A 40 -43.19 -8.50 18.45
C ASP A 40 -43.27 -9.86 19.16
N GLY A 41 -44.43 -10.16 19.77
CA GLY A 41 -44.70 -11.43 20.45
C GLY A 41 -44.92 -12.61 19.50
N ASP A 42 -45.20 -12.34 18.21
CA ASP A 42 -45.29 -13.39 17.19
C ASP A 42 -43.89 -13.82 16.69
N TRP A 43 -43.48 -15.02 17.12
CA TRP A 43 -42.22 -15.66 16.72
C TRP A 43 -42.01 -15.72 15.20
N ARG A 44 -43.09 -15.84 14.41
CA ARG A 44 -42.98 -15.89 12.95
C ARG A 44 -42.52 -14.55 12.39
N MET A 45 -43.12 -13.46 12.85
CA MET A 45 -42.78 -12.10 12.44
C MET A 45 -41.35 -11.74 12.87
N LEU A 46 -40.97 -12.13 14.09
CA LEU A 46 -39.60 -12.01 14.60
C LEU A 46 -38.59 -12.75 13.69
N SER A 47 -38.90 -13.99 13.30
CA SER A 47 -38.03 -14.81 12.43
C SER A 47 -37.86 -14.23 11.03
N TYR A 48 -38.92 -13.63 10.46
CA TYR A 48 -38.85 -12.99 9.14
C TYR A 48 -38.05 -11.68 9.19
N ALA A 49 -38.22 -10.89 10.25
CA ALA A 49 -37.47 -9.65 10.42
C ALA A 49 -35.95 -9.93 10.56
N TRP A 50 -35.58 -10.89 11.42
CA TRP A 50 -34.17 -11.26 11.62
C TRP A 50 -33.56 -11.97 10.43
N SER A 51 -34.28 -12.85 9.74
CA SER A 51 -33.76 -13.50 8.52
C SER A 51 -33.56 -12.50 7.38
N GLY A 52 -34.50 -11.57 7.18
CA GLY A 52 -34.37 -10.49 6.21
C GLY A 52 -33.24 -9.52 6.53
N PHE A 53 -33.00 -9.23 7.81
CA PHE A 53 -31.85 -8.44 8.26
C PHE A 53 -30.52 -9.19 8.05
N ALA A 54 -30.44 -10.45 8.47
CA ALA A 54 -29.27 -11.29 8.30
C ALA A 54 -28.89 -11.47 6.82
N LEU A 55 -29.88 -11.66 5.93
CA LEU A 55 -29.65 -11.74 4.50
C LEU A 55 -29.00 -10.46 3.96
N ARG A 56 -29.47 -9.28 4.38
CA ARG A 56 -28.87 -7.99 3.99
C ARG A 56 -27.43 -7.87 4.49
N ILE A 57 -27.17 -8.28 5.74
CA ILE A 57 -25.79 -8.32 6.26
C ILE A 57 -24.92 -9.24 5.42
N LEU A 58 -25.37 -10.46 5.12
CA LEU A 58 -24.61 -11.41 4.31
C LEU A 58 -24.33 -10.88 2.90
N LEU A 59 -25.29 -10.18 2.28
CA LEU A 59 -25.08 -9.55 0.97
C LEU A 59 -24.01 -8.44 1.04
N VAL A 60 -24.03 -7.61 2.08
CA VAL A 60 -23.02 -6.56 2.28
C VAL A 60 -21.64 -7.18 2.53
N LEU A 61 -21.55 -8.17 3.42
CA LEU A 61 -20.31 -8.87 3.71
C LEU A 61 -19.77 -9.61 2.48
N GLY A 62 -20.63 -10.28 1.71
CA GLY A 62 -20.27 -10.93 0.47
C GLY A 62 -19.70 -9.94 -0.54
N THR A 63 -20.32 -8.76 -0.67
CA THR A 63 -19.82 -7.69 -1.57
C THR A 63 -18.44 -7.19 -1.13
N ILE A 64 -18.25 -6.89 0.16
CA ILE A 64 -16.95 -6.45 0.70
C ILE A 64 -15.89 -7.52 0.48
N PHE A 65 -16.22 -8.78 0.76
CA PHE A 65 -15.32 -9.91 0.59
C PHE A 65 -14.91 -10.11 -0.88
N SER A 66 -15.83 -9.97 -1.83
CA SER A 66 -15.51 -10.01 -3.26
C SER A 66 -14.55 -8.89 -3.69
N VAL A 67 -14.74 -7.66 -3.18
CA VAL A 67 -13.82 -6.56 -3.43
C VAL A 67 -12.43 -6.86 -2.85
N TYR A 68 -12.39 -7.41 -1.63
CA TYR A 68 -11.14 -7.80 -0.99
C TYR A 68 -10.39 -8.88 -1.80
N GLN A 69 -11.08 -9.94 -2.22
CA GLN A 69 -10.49 -10.99 -3.06
C GLN A 69 -9.97 -10.44 -4.38
N TYR A 70 -10.72 -9.53 -5.01
CA TYR A 70 -10.28 -8.89 -6.24
C TYR A 70 -8.98 -8.10 -6.05
N MET A 71 -8.85 -7.37 -4.94
CA MET A 71 -7.62 -6.63 -4.61
C MET A 71 -6.44 -7.58 -4.36
N GLN A 72 -6.63 -8.67 -3.61
CA GLN A 72 -5.59 -9.68 -3.38
C GLN A 72 -5.14 -10.35 -4.69
N ALA A 73 -6.09 -10.77 -5.53
CA ALA A 73 -5.78 -11.39 -6.82
C ALA A 73 -5.03 -10.42 -7.77
N ARG A 74 -5.27 -9.11 -7.66
CA ARG A 74 -4.48 -8.12 -8.39
C ARG A 74 -3.05 -8.01 -7.89
N GLU A 75 -2.85 -8.08 -6.57
CA GLU A 75 -1.51 -8.01 -6.00
C GLU A 75 -0.70 -9.28 -6.28
N GLU A 76 -1.30 -10.46 -6.20
CA GLU A 76 -0.67 -11.71 -6.62
C GLU A 76 -0.19 -11.64 -8.08
N LYS A 77 -1.02 -11.13 -8.99
CA LYS A 77 -0.63 -10.91 -10.40
C LYS A 77 0.52 -9.93 -10.55
N ARG A 78 0.53 -8.86 -9.75
CA ARG A 78 1.62 -7.87 -9.77
C ARG A 78 2.93 -8.48 -9.30
N ILE A 79 2.88 -9.31 -8.26
CA ILE A 79 4.04 -10.06 -7.76
C ILE A 79 4.54 -11.03 -8.83
N GLU A 80 3.66 -11.81 -9.45
CA GLU A 80 3.99 -12.73 -10.55
C GLU A 80 4.70 -11.99 -11.70
N ARG A 81 4.15 -10.85 -12.14
CA ARG A 81 4.79 -9.99 -13.17
C ARG A 81 6.15 -9.46 -12.75
N THR A 82 6.33 -9.09 -11.48
CA THR A 82 7.65 -8.69 -10.98
C THR A 82 8.63 -9.87 -10.99
N LEU A 83 8.18 -11.07 -10.62
CA LEU A 83 9.03 -12.27 -10.64
C LEU A 83 9.43 -12.66 -12.08
N GLU A 84 8.57 -12.48 -13.08
CA GLU A 84 8.95 -12.63 -14.49
C GLU A 84 10.10 -11.69 -14.88
N LEU A 85 10.16 -10.48 -14.33
CA LEU A 85 11.28 -9.55 -14.54
C LEU A 85 12.55 -10.01 -13.81
N VAL A 86 12.42 -10.63 -12.64
CA VAL A 86 13.55 -11.24 -11.92
C VAL A 86 14.12 -12.41 -12.72
N GLU A 87 13.26 -13.29 -13.22
CA GLU A 87 13.70 -14.41 -14.07
C GLU A 87 14.37 -13.90 -15.35
N LEU A 88 13.84 -12.83 -15.96
CA LEU A 88 14.48 -12.16 -17.09
C LEU A 88 15.87 -11.61 -16.71
N TRP A 89 15.99 -10.99 -15.53
CA TRP A 89 17.25 -10.46 -15.02
C TRP A 89 18.32 -11.53 -14.81
N ASP A 90 17.90 -12.73 -14.44
CA ASP A 90 18.76 -13.88 -14.22
C ASP A 90 19.22 -14.56 -15.52
N GLN A 91 18.66 -14.17 -16.67
CA GLN A 91 19.09 -14.70 -17.96
C GLN A 91 20.56 -14.38 -18.26
N PRO A 92 21.30 -15.28 -18.94
CA PRO A 92 22.73 -15.15 -19.17
C PRO A 92 23.15 -13.83 -19.81
N GLU A 93 22.35 -13.26 -20.70
CA GLU A 93 22.63 -11.99 -21.36
C GLU A 93 22.65 -10.79 -20.41
N TYR A 94 21.70 -10.69 -19.47
CA TYR A 94 21.65 -9.60 -18.51
C TYR A 94 22.72 -9.78 -17.45
N GLN A 95 22.97 -11.02 -17.02
CA GLN A 95 24.07 -11.35 -16.14
C GLN A 95 25.43 -11.04 -16.79
N ALA A 96 25.58 -11.26 -18.10
CA ALA A 96 26.78 -10.87 -18.84
C ALA A 96 26.94 -9.34 -18.89
N ALA A 97 25.87 -8.61 -19.23
CA ALA A 97 25.89 -7.15 -19.25
C ALA A 97 26.23 -6.55 -17.88
N GLN A 98 25.64 -7.07 -16.79
CA GLN A 98 25.97 -6.68 -15.42
C GLN A 98 27.45 -6.92 -15.09
N ARG A 99 28.01 -8.07 -15.47
CA ARG A 99 29.43 -8.37 -15.28
C ARG A 99 30.33 -7.41 -16.07
N SER A 100 29.95 -7.06 -17.30
CA SER A 100 30.67 -6.08 -18.12
C SER A 100 30.71 -4.71 -17.44
N LEU A 101 29.56 -4.22 -16.96
CA LEU A 101 29.46 -2.98 -16.19
C LEU A 101 30.33 -3.04 -14.93
N LYS A 102 30.15 -4.09 -14.12
CA LYS A 102 30.89 -4.26 -12.86
C LYS A 102 32.39 -4.31 -13.08
N ARG A 103 32.87 -5.07 -14.08
CA ARG A 103 34.29 -5.17 -14.40
C ARG A 103 34.88 -3.81 -14.76
N ARG A 104 34.26 -3.09 -15.70
CA ARG A 104 34.76 -1.79 -16.15
C ARG A 104 34.74 -0.74 -15.04
N LEU A 105 33.65 -0.68 -14.26
CA LEU A 105 33.56 0.19 -13.10
C LEU A 105 34.57 -0.18 -12.01
N THR A 106 34.86 -1.47 -11.80
CA THR A 106 35.84 -1.92 -10.80
C THR A 106 37.26 -1.50 -11.20
N GLU A 107 37.63 -1.68 -12.47
CA GLU A 107 38.91 -1.22 -13.03
C GLU A 107 39.08 0.29 -12.86
N LEU A 108 38.04 1.07 -13.19
CA LEU A 108 38.08 2.53 -13.05
C LEU A 108 38.10 2.98 -11.58
N ASN A 109 37.26 2.39 -10.73
CA ASN A 109 37.27 2.70 -9.29
C ASN A 109 38.66 2.43 -8.70
N ALA A 110 39.33 1.34 -9.07
CA ALA A 110 40.69 1.06 -8.60
C ALA A 110 41.69 2.15 -9.04
N ARG A 111 41.62 2.59 -10.30
CA ARG A 111 42.48 3.66 -10.84
C ARG A 111 42.26 4.99 -10.09
N PHE A 112 41.01 5.39 -9.92
CA PHE A 112 40.68 6.67 -9.32
C PHE A 112 40.69 6.63 -7.77
N SER A 113 40.63 5.46 -7.13
CA SER A 113 40.69 5.35 -5.67
C SER A 113 42.02 5.83 -5.08
N ALA A 114 43.10 5.82 -5.88
CA ALA A 114 44.37 6.41 -5.51
C ALA A 114 44.28 7.94 -5.31
N ASP A 115 43.28 8.58 -5.93
CA ASP A 115 43.05 10.02 -5.87
C ASP A 115 42.08 10.42 -4.73
N LEU A 116 41.42 9.46 -4.08
CA LEU A 116 40.47 9.73 -2.99
C LEU A 116 41.19 9.90 -1.64
N GLY A 117 41.01 11.05 -1.01
CA GLY A 117 41.50 11.34 0.34
C GLY A 117 40.80 10.50 1.43
N ARG A 118 41.41 10.42 2.63
CA ARG A 118 41.02 9.54 3.75
C ARG A 118 39.59 9.73 4.32
N SER A 119 38.85 10.76 3.91
CA SER A 119 37.45 10.96 4.30
C SER A 119 36.67 11.65 3.18
N THR A 120 36.07 10.86 2.29
CA THR A 120 35.23 11.38 1.20
C THR A 120 33.79 11.53 1.71
N THR A 121 33.23 12.72 1.60
CA THR A 121 31.82 12.98 1.95
C THR A 121 30.87 12.32 0.94
N PRO A 122 29.59 12.08 1.29
CA PRO A 122 28.62 11.50 0.35
C PRO A 122 28.45 12.31 -0.95
N LYS A 123 28.60 13.64 -0.89
CA LYS A 123 28.51 14.52 -2.07
C LYS A 123 29.72 14.37 -2.99
N GLU A 124 30.92 14.28 -2.41
CA GLU A 124 32.15 14.06 -3.18
C GLU A 124 32.15 12.68 -3.83
N LEU A 125 31.65 11.66 -3.12
CA LEU A 125 31.48 10.32 -3.68
C LEU A 125 30.55 10.33 -4.90
N ALA A 126 29.44 11.07 -4.86
CA ALA A 126 28.52 11.18 -5.98
C ALA A 126 29.17 11.86 -7.21
N ILE A 127 29.94 12.94 -7.00
CA ILE A 127 30.70 13.61 -8.08
C ILE A 127 31.72 12.64 -8.69
N PHE A 128 32.38 11.85 -7.85
CA PHE A 128 33.37 10.88 -8.28
C PHE A 128 32.75 9.72 -9.07
N GLN A 129 31.62 9.18 -8.61
CA GLN A 129 30.86 8.17 -9.35
C GLN A 129 30.42 8.70 -10.72
N GLU A 130 29.90 9.92 -10.80
CA GLU A 130 29.51 10.53 -12.07
C GLU A 130 30.71 10.67 -13.02
N ARG A 131 31.88 11.07 -12.52
CA ARG A 131 33.11 11.14 -13.31
C ARG A 131 33.54 9.78 -13.83
N ILE A 132 33.49 8.76 -12.98
CA ILE A 132 33.80 7.38 -13.38
C ILE A 132 32.82 6.89 -14.44
N GLY A 133 31.52 7.17 -14.30
CA GLY A 133 30.54 6.76 -15.29
C GLY A 133 30.77 7.42 -16.65
N ILE A 134 31.15 8.71 -16.69
CA ILE A 134 31.54 9.37 -17.94
C ILE A 134 32.80 8.73 -18.54
N GLU A 135 33.81 8.43 -17.72
CA GLU A 135 35.04 7.77 -18.18
C GLU A 135 34.77 6.34 -18.69
N ALA A 136 33.84 5.63 -18.05
CA ALA A 136 33.42 4.30 -18.46
C ALA A 136 32.79 4.25 -19.85
N MET A 137 32.29 5.36 -20.39
CA MET A 137 31.75 5.42 -21.75
C MET A 137 32.81 5.66 -22.84
N LYS A 138 34.06 5.94 -22.47
CA LYS A 138 35.15 6.21 -23.42
C LYS A 138 35.86 4.93 -23.86
N ALA A 139 36.58 4.97 -24.97
CA ALA A 139 37.35 3.83 -25.45
C ALA A 139 38.39 3.37 -24.42
N GLU A 140 39.06 4.30 -23.74
CA GLU A 140 40.13 4.07 -22.76
C GLU A 140 39.62 3.68 -21.36
N GLY A 141 38.30 3.65 -21.18
CA GLY A 141 37.63 3.41 -19.90
C GLY A 141 37.81 2.00 -19.31
N GLY A 142 38.51 1.09 -20.00
CA GLY A 142 38.74 -0.28 -19.55
C GLY A 142 39.30 -1.17 -20.65
N THR A 143 39.44 -2.46 -20.36
CA THR A 143 40.03 -3.45 -21.27
C THR A 143 39.11 -3.93 -22.40
N MET A 144 37.78 -3.86 -22.18
CA MET A 144 36.74 -4.15 -23.17
C MET A 144 36.62 -3.02 -24.21
N SER A 145 36.23 -3.36 -25.44
CA SER A 145 35.94 -2.38 -26.49
C SER A 145 34.76 -1.47 -26.10
N SER A 146 34.74 -0.24 -26.63
CA SER A 146 33.62 0.67 -26.39
C SER A 146 32.30 0.08 -26.85
N ASP A 147 32.28 -0.57 -28.02
CA ASP A 147 31.04 -1.02 -28.65
C ASP A 147 30.37 -2.16 -27.86
N GLU A 148 31.17 -3.12 -27.38
CA GLU A 148 30.69 -4.22 -26.52
C GLU A 148 30.20 -3.68 -25.16
N PHE A 149 30.87 -2.65 -24.63
CA PHE A 149 30.44 -2.01 -23.39
C PHE A 149 29.15 -1.22 -23.57
N LEU A 150 29.01 -0.49 -24.68
CA LEU A 150 27.80 0.26 -25.02
C LEU A 150 26.60 -0.68 -25.18
N GLU A 151 26.77 -1.83 -25.84
CA GLU A 151 25.70 -2.83 -25.92
C GLU A 151 25.28 -3.32 -24.52
N SER A 152 26.26 -3.58 -23.64
CA SER A 152 25.97 -3.98 -22.25
C SER A 152 25.25 -2.87 -21.49
N PHE A 153 25.69 -1.61 -21.65
CA PHE A 153 25.06 -0.44 -21.05
C PHE A 153 23.61 -0.28 -21.51
N ASP A 154 23.37 -0.30 -22.83
CA ASP A 154 22.04 -0.15 -23.41
C ASP A 154 21.09 -1.25 -22.97
N ARG A 155 21.57 -2.49 -22.87
CA ARG A 155 20.79 -3.62 -22.37
C ARG A 155 20.33 -3.41 -20.91
N ILE A 156 21.21 -2.86 -20.07
CA ILE A 156 20.89 -2.54 -18.67
C ILE A 156 19.93 -1.35 -18.59
N VAL A 157 20.14 -0.29 -19.38
CA VAL A 157 19.20 0.85 -19.45
C VAL A 157 17.82 0.37 -19.89
N TYR A 158 17.76 -0.48 -20.91
CA TYR A 158 16.50 -1.05 -21.40
C TYR A 158 15.78 -1.85 -20.31
N PHE A 159 16.49 -2.75 -19.63
CA PHE A 159 15.92 -3.54 -18.53
C PHE A 159 15.41 -2.65 -17.41
N LEU A 160 16.21 -1.70 -16.96
CA LEU A 160 15.85 -0.81 -15.85
C LEU A 160 14.65 0.06 -16.22
N ASN A 161 14.57 0.58 -17.44
CA ASN A 161 13.37 1.28 -17.92
C ASN A 161 12.14 0.37 -17.92
N ARG A 162 12.28 -0.91 -18.30
CA ARG A 162 11.18 -1.87 -18.26
C ARG A 162 10.67 -2.10 -16.84
N VAL A 163 11.57 -2.23 -15.86
CA VAL A 163 11.20 -2.29 -14.44
C VAL A 163 10.48 -1.02 -14.01
N SER A 164 11.05 0.15 -14.30
CA SER A 164 10.46 1.43 -13.93
C SER A 164 9.06 1.64 -14.52
N PHE A 165 8.86 1.34 -15.80
CA PHE A 165 7.54 1.41 -16.44
C PHE A 165 6.54 0.42 -15.82
N CYS A 166 6.98 -0.78 -15.47
CA CYS A 166 6.09 -1.77 -14.87
C CYS A 166 5.59 -1.32 -13.47
N VAL A 167 6.48 -0.73 -12.68
CA VAL A 167 6.14 -0.20 -11.36
C VAL A 167 5.28 1.06 -11.48
N ASP A 168 5.66 2.02 -12.33
CA ASP A 168 4.93 3.27 -12.54
C ASP A 168 3.51 3.02 -13.08
N GLY A 169 3.36 2.07 -13.99
CA GLY A 169 2.06 1.64 -14.51
C GLY A 169 1.20 0.83 -13.53
N GLY A 170 1.68 0.55 -12.32
CA GLY A 170 0.98 -0.28 -11.33
C GLY A 170 0.74 -1.72 -11.80
N LEU A 171 1.59 -2.21 -12.70
CA LEU A 171 1.55 -3.55 -13.29
C LEU A 171 2.42 -4.54 -12.51
N CYS A 172 3.51 -4.05 -11.91
CA CYS A 172 4.40 -4.80 -11.05
C CYS A 172 4.17 -4.44 -9.58
N SER A 173 4.49 -5.38 -8.69
CA SER A 173 4.51 -5.11 -7.25
C SER A 173 5.70 -4.21 -6.94
N LYS A 174 5.41 -3.01 -6.42
CA LYS A 174 6.42 -2.00 -6.09
C LYS A 174 7.37 -2.53 -5.02
N ASP A 175 6.84 -3.14 -3.96
CA ASP A 175 7.62 -3.62 -2.82
C ASP A 175 8.64 -4.67 -3.24
N VAL A 176 8.24 -5.62 -4.09
CA VAL A 176 9.13 -6.66 -4.62
C VAL A 176 10.16 -6.05 -5.56
N ALA A 177 9.75 -5.14 -6.45
CA ALA A 177 10.66 -4.50 -7.40
C ALA A 177 11.72 -3.63 -6.69
N GLU A 178 11.32 -2.93 -5.62
CA GLU A 178 12.24 -2.16 -4.79
C GLU A 178 13.20 -3.08 -4.04
N ALA A 179 12.71 -4.16 -3.42
CA ALA A 179 13.58 -5.11 -2.73
C ALA A 179 14.66 -5.74 -3.64
N TYR A 180 14.34 -5.97 -4.92
CA TYR A 180 15.25 -6.66 -5.85
C TYR A 180 16.14 -5.72 -6.66
N PHE A 181 15.56 -4.66 -7.22
CA PHE A 181 16.23 -3.84 -8.24
C PHE A 181 16.69 -2.48 -7.74
N ARG A 182 16.26 -2.03 -6.56
CA ARG A 182 16.50 -0.65 -6.11
C ARG A 182 17.98 -0.31 -5.99
N ASP A 183 18.73 -1.12 -5.26
CA ASP A 183 20.14 -0.85 -4.97
C ASP A 183 20.97 -0.84 -6.26
N PHE A 184 20.69 -1.78 -7.16
CA PHE A 184 21.34 -1.82 -8.47
C PHE A 184 20.96 -0.60 -9.31
N ALA A 185 19.68 -0.24 -9.40
CA ALA A 185 19.20 0.92 -10.14
C ALA A 185 19.81 2.23 -9.61
N GLN A 186 19.89 2.40 -8.30
CA GLN A 186 20.49 3.56 -7.66
C GLN A 186 21.99 3.65 -7.91
N SER A 187 22.71 2.54 -7.79
CA SER A 187 24.14 2.46 -8.09
C SER A 187 24.40 2.80 -9.56
N PHE A 188 23.66 2.16 -10.47
CA PHE A 188 23.71 2.45 -11.91
C PHE A 188 23.46 3.93 -12.20
N TRP A 189 22.39 4.50 -11.63
CA TRP A 189 22.07 5.91 -11.81
C TRP A 189 23.18 6.82 -11.26
N GLY A 190 23.74 6.49 -10.09
CA GLY A 190 24.84 7.25 -9.48
C GLY A 190 26.06 7.38 -10.39
N TYR A 191 26.43 6.30 -11.09
CA TYR A 191 27.52 6.34 -12.07
C TYR A 191 27.11 7.04 -13.37
N PHE A 192 25.99 6.64 -13.98
CA PHE A 192 25.73 6.97 -15.39
C PHE A 192 24.79 8.16 -15.62
N ALA A 193 24.18 8.74 -14.58
CA ALA A 193 23.25 9.86 -14.77
C ALA A 193 23.90 11.06 -15.49
N GLY A 194 25.20 11.31 -15.27
CA GLY A 194 25.94 12.36 -15.98
C GLY A 194 25.99 12.13 -17.48
N HIS A 195 26.36 10.93 -17.91
CA HIS A 195 26.37 10.55 -19.33
C HIS A 195 24.96 10.59 -19.93
N ILE A 196 23.97 10.00 -19.25
CA ILE A 196 22.57 10.00 -19.69
C ILE A 196 22.05 11.43 -19.89
N ARG A 197 22.36 12.36 -18.99
CA ARG A 197 22.01 13.79 -19.14
C ARG A 197 22.70 14.44 -20.34
N GLN A 198 23.95 14.07 -20.65
CA GLN A 198 24.64 14.56 -21.84
C GLN A 198 23.97 14.06 -23.12
N GLU A 199 23.64 12.77 -23.19
CA GLU A 199 22.95 12.19 -24.35
C GLU A 199 21.54 12.75 -24.55
N ARG A 200 20.81 13.01 -23.45
CA ARG A 200 19.52 13.73 -23.51
C ARG A 200 19.64 15.10 -24.17
N ARG A 201 20.73 15.84 -23.88
CA ARG A 201 21.00 17.16 -24.48
C ARG A 201 21.46 17.05 -25.95
N ARG A 202 21.99 15.89 -26.37
CA ARG A 202 22.50 15.64 -27.73
C ARG A 202 21.45 15.17 -28.71
N GLY A 203 20.26 14.77 -28.26
CA GLY A 203 19.15 14.40 -29.14
C GLY A 203 18.24 13.29 -28.64
N SER A 204 18.53 12.68 -27.48
CA SER A 204 17.75 11.55 -26.94
C SER A 204 16.96 11.97 -25.69
N PRO A 205 15.99 12.90 -25.76
CA PRO A 205 15.43 13.61 -24.59
C PRO A 205 14.80 12.70 -23.53
N ASN A 206 14.31 11.52 -23.93
CA ASN A 206 13.62 10.57 -23.05
C ASN A 206 14.53 9.43 -22.55
N LEU A 207 15.82 9.43 -22.89
CA LEU A 207 16.74 8.38 -22.48
C LEU A 207 16.75 8.23 -20.94
N ALA A 208 16.41 7.03 -20.49
CA ALA A 208 16.37 6.63 -19.08
C ALA A 208 15.55 7.56 -18.16
N LYS A 209 14.60 8.33 -18.70
CA LYS A 209 13.68 9.15 -17.90
C LYS A 209 12.86 8.33 -16.89
N PRO A 210 12.26 7.18 -17.26
CA PRO A 210 11.52 6.35 -16.30
C PRO A 210 12.40 5.86 -15.16
N LEU A 211 13.65 5.50 -15.46
CA LEU A 211 14.63 5.11 -14.46
C LEU A 211 14.96 6.26 -13.49
N GLU A 212 15.14 7.48 -14.00
CA GLU A 212 15.32 8.68 -13.16
C GLU A 212 14.16 8.88 -12.18
N ASP A 213 12.93 8.76 -12.68
CA ASP A 213 11.72 8.90 -11.88
C ASP A 213 11.64 7.78 -10.82
N TYR A 214 11.93 6.54 -11.21
CA TYR A 214 11.95 5.38 -10.30
C TYR A 214 12.95 5.54 -9.14
N VAL A 215 14.18 5.97 -9.42
CA VAL A 215 15.21 6.12 -8.38
C VAL A 215 15.03 7.38 -7.53
N SER A 216 14.35 8.40 -8.05
CA SER A 216 14.06 9.64 -7.32
C SER A 216 12.83 9.56 -6.42
N ALA A 217 11.84 8.72 -6.75
CA ALA A 217 10.59 8.58 -6.00
C ALA A 217 10.70 8.02 -4.57
N ALA A 218 11.90 7.73 -4.05
CA ALA A 218 12.10 7.35 -2.63
C ALA A 218 12.98 8.34 -1.86
N ARG A 219 13.00 9.60 -2.28
CA ARG A 219 13.52 10.72 -1.49
C ARG A 219 12.40 11.54 -0.89
#